data_AF-A0A1Z7YX13-F1
#
_entry.id   AF-A0A1Z7YX13-F1
#
_cell.length_a   1.000
_cell.length_b   1.000
_cell.length_c   1.000
_cell.angle_alpha   90.00
_cell.angle_beta   90.00
_cell.angle_gamma   90.00
#
_symmetry.space_group_name_H-M   'P 1'
#
loop_
_entity.id
_entity.type
_entity.pdbx_description
1 polymer ?
#
loop_
_entity_poly.entity_id
_entity_poly.type
_entity_poly.pdbx_seq_one_letter_code
_entity_poly.pdbx_strand_id
1 'polypeptide(L)'
;MNKRDAIEILQNALSDRVDDVRLLAYSMLDGMEKEISKKIVSCLEGVRKSTGEKQDAYKRSLAQNYWEMSYLGLAKGGVRRHFLLSAKKVLEELLEDIEQQNPDNLKIKGRIHLALEEYDDAIGTLYQAVATGLPRSQVLPYLAEAAFYSGEYDHMMHLLNEYNTNKIKPDMFTPVLHYWLGNSKNSPSDEIPQLSINPIQEMSGE
;
A
#
# COMPACT_ATOMS: atom_id res chain seq x y z
N MET A 1 -13.69 -12.06 -6.02
CA MET A 1 -13.11 -10.89 -6.70
C MET A 1 -12.93 -9.80 -5.67
N ASN A 2 -11.71 -9.28 -5.50
CA ASN A 2 -11.44 -8.21 -4.54
C ASN A 2 -11.93 -6.86 -5.11
N LYS A 3 -12.23 -5.88 -4.25
CA LYS A 3 -12.63 -4.53 -4.62
C LYS A 3 -11.62 -3.86 -5.55
N ARG A 4 -10.32 -4.11 -5.35
CA ARG A 4 -9.25 -3.60 -6.22
C ARG A 4 -9.34 -4.15 -7.64
N ASP A 5 -9.49 -5.47 -7.79
CA ASP A 5 -9.64 -6.11 -9.11
C ASP A 5 -10.84 -5.51 -9.88
N ALA A 6 -11.95 -5.26 -9.17
CA ALA A 6 -13.13 -4.63 -9.75
C ALA A 6 -12.82 -3.21 -10.27
N ILE A 7 -12.07 -2.42 -9.50
CA ILE A 7 -11.66 -1.06 -9.90
C ILE A 7 -10.71 -1.11 -11.09
N GLU A 8 -9.76 -2.04 -11.14
CA GLU A 8 -8.86 -2.21 -12.28
C GLU A 8 -9.64 -2.57 -13.57
N ILE A 9 -10.64 -3.45 -13.48
CA ILE A 9 -11.55 -3.75 -14.60
C ILE A 9 -12.30 -2.49 -15.05
N LEU A 10 -12.85 -1.72 -14.12
CA LEU A 10 -13.59 -0.49 -14.44
C LEU A 10 -12.69 0.58 -15.05
N GLN A 11 -11.44 0.71 -14.57
CA GLN A 11 -10.46 1.63 -15.14
C GLN A 11 -10.11 1.25 -16.59
N ASN A 12 -9.97 -0.04 -16.89
CA ASN A 12 -9.74 -0.51 -18.25
C ASN A 12 -10.96 -0.23 -19.16
N ALA A 13 -12.18 -0.37 -18.62
CA ALA A 13 -13.43 -0.10 -19.34
C ALA A 13 -13.60 1.39 -19.71
N LEU A 14 -12.84 2.32 -19.13
CA LEU A 14 -12.85 3.73 -19.53
C LEU A 14 -12.35 3.96 -20.97
N SER A 15 -11.54 3.03 -21.49
CA SER A 15 -11.01 3.08 -22.85
C SER A 15 -11.82 2.22 -23.84
N ASP A 16 -12.97 1.70 -23.42
CA ASP A 16 -13.81 0.85 -24.26
C ASP A 16 -14.38 1.64 -25.45
N ARG A 17 -14.61 0.95 -26.57
CA ARG A 17 -15.16 1.51 -27.80
C ARG A 17 -16.65 1.82 -27.68
N VAL A 18 -17.36 1.14 -26.78
CA VAL A 18 -18.79 1.32 -26.54
C VAL A 18 -19.00 2.41 -25.49
N ASP A 19 -19.70 3.47 -25.87
CA ASP A 19 -19.87 4.65 -25.00
C ASP A 19 -20.65 4.34 -23.70
N ASP A 20 -21.67 3.47 -23.76
CA ASP A 20 -22.43 3.09 -22.56
C ASP A 20 -21.57 2.34 -21.53
N VAL A 21 -20.64 1.51 -22.00
CA VAL A 21 -19.68 0.80 -21.14
C VAL A 21 -18.78 1.80 -20.43
N ARG A 22 -18.25 2.77 -21.19
CA ARG A 22 -17.42 3.86 -20.64
C ARG A 22 -18.19 4.68 -19.61
N LEU A 23 -19.43 5.06 -19.91
CA LEU A 23 -20.26 5.89 -19.04
C LEU A 23 -20.64 5.16 -17.74
N LEU A 24 -20.96 3.87 -17.84
CA LEU A 24 -21.21 3.02 -16.67
C LEU A 24 -19.96 2.93 -15.79
N ALA A 25 -18.79 2.68 -16.40
CA ALA A 25 -17.52 2.61 -15.68
C ALA A 25 -17.20 3.93 -14.94
N TYR A 26 -17.37 5.08 -15.59
CA TYR A 26 -17.24 6.39 -14.94
C TYR A 26 -18.18 6.53 -13.74
N SER A 27 -19.46 6.21 -13.91
CA SER A 27 -20.47 6.34 -12.86
C SER A 27 -20.17 5.45 -11.65
N MET A 28 -19.67 4.23 -11.90
CA MET A 28 -19.31 3.28 -10.84
C MET A 28 -18.04 3.73 -10.09
N LEU A 29 -17.02 4.21 -10.80
CA LEU A 29 -15.79 4.75 -10.19
C LEU A 29 -16.08 5.99 -9.35
N ASP A 30 -16.84 6.95 -9.89
CA ASP A 30 -17.28 8.16 -9.18
C ASP A 30 -18.12 7.81 -7.94
N GLY A 31 -19.02 6.83 -8.06
CA GLY A 31 -19.78 6.32 -6.92
C GLY A 31 -18.88 5.79 -5.80
N MET A 32 -17.88 4.97 -6.14
CA MET A 32 -16.92 4.43 -5.15
C MET A 32 -16.08 5.52 -4.49
N GLU A 33 -15.61 6.51 -5.26
CA GLU A 33 -14.86 7.66 -4.74
C GLU A 33 -15.72 8.49 -3.76
N LYS A 34 -16.97 8.78 -4.14
CA LYS A 34 -17.93 9.50 -3.30
C LYS A 34 -18.22 8.79 -2.00
N GLU A 35 -18.35 7.46 -2.01
CA GLU A 35 -18.60 6.68 -0.80
C GLU A 35 -17.43 6.78 0.20
N ILE A 36 -16.18 6.70 -0.26
CA ILE A 36 -15.02 6.89 0.63
C ILE A 36 -14.93 8.34 1.10
N SER A 37 -15.20 9.30 0.21
CA SER A 37 -15.19 10.73 0.55
C SER A 37 -16.21 11.08 1.64
N LYS A 38 -17.43 10.53 1.57
CA LYS A 38 -18.45 10.68 2.63
C LYS A 38 -17.96 10.15 3.98
N LYS A 39 -17.30 8.98 3.98
CA LYS A 39 -16.72 8.39 5.20
C LYS A 39 -15.63 9.28 5.78
N ILE A 40 -14.76 9.85 4.94
CA ILE A 40 -13.73 10.81 5.35
C ILE A 40 -14.37 12.02 6.06
N VAL A 41 -15.38 12.65 5.45
CA VAL A 41 -16.08 13.80 6.04
C VAL A 41 -16.71 13.42 7.38
N SER A 42 -17.40 12.28 7.46
CA SER A 42 -17.99 11.80 8.71
C SER A 42 -16.94 11.53 9.79
N CYS A 43 -15.78 10.98 9.43
CA CYS A 43 -14.69 10.74 10.38
C CYS A 43 -14.08 12.06 10.87
N LEU A 44 -13.87 13.05 9.98
CA LEU A 44 -13.38 14.38 10.35
C LEU A 44 -14.32 15.08 11.34
N GLU A 45 -15.62 15.01 11.12
CA GLU A 45 -16.60 15.49 12.09
C GLU A 45 -16.53 14.74 13.42
N GLY A 46 -16.40 13.42 13.37
CA GLY A 46 -16.25 12.57 14.55
C GLY A 46 -15.03 12.97 15.38
N VAL A 47 -13.86 13.13 14.74
CA VAL A 47 -12.62 13.58 15.39
C VAL A 47 -12.80 14.94 16.06
N ARG A 48 -13.54 15.87 15.44
CA ARG A 48 -13.80 17.21 16.03
C ARG A 48 -14.76 17.18 17.23
N LYS A 49 -15.71 16.25 17.24
CA LYS A 49 -16.80 16.18 18.24
C LYS A 49 -16.51 15.23 19.40
N SER A 50 -15.38 14.53 19.41
CA SER A 50 -15.04 13.52 20.41
C SER A 50 -13.64 13.71 20.97
N THR A 51 -13.37 13.07 22.10
CA THR A 51 -12.07 13.10 22.80
C THR A 51 -11.71 11.68 23.27
N GLY A 52 -10.43 11.47 23.58
CA GLY A 52 -9.91 10.19 24.08
C GLY A 52 -10.12 9.04 23.09
N GLU A 53 -10.41 7.85 23.60
CA GLU A 53 -10.50 6.62 22.81
C GLU A 53 -11.49 6.70 21.63
N LYS A 54 -12.61 7.42 21.82
CA LYS A 54 -13.60 7.61 20.75
C LYS A 54 -13.04 8.47 19.61
N GLN A 55 -12.25 9.49 19.94
CA GLN A 55 -11.56 10.30 18.95
C GLN A 55 -10.54 9.46 18.18
N ASP A 56 -9.79 8.61 18.89
CA ASP A 56 -8.80 7.73 18.29
C ASP A 56 -9.43 6.71 17.34
N ALA A 57 -10.61 6.18 17.68
CA ALA A 57 -11.36 5.31 16.78
C ALA A 57 -11.73 6.02 15.46
N TYR A 58 -12.15 7.29 15.52
CA TYR A 58 -12.39 8.08 14.32
C TYR A 58 -11.10 8.40 13.55
N LYS A 59 -9.99 8.71 14.23
CA LYS A 59 -8.68 8.91 13.60
C LYS A 59 -8.21 7.64 12.88
N ARG A 60 -8.35 6.45 13.49
CA ARG A 60 -7.99 5.16 12.87
C ARG A 60 -8.80 4.93 11.60
N SER A 61 -10.11 5.17 11.67
CA SER A 61 -10.99 5.07 10.52
C SER A 61 -10.63 6.10 9.43
N LEU A 62 -10.28 7.32 9.81
CA LEU A 62 -9.87 8.38 8.88
C LEU A 62 -8.60 7.99 8.12
N ALA A 63 -7.56 7.54 8.82
CA ALA A 63 -6.32 7.06 8.21
C ALA A 63 -6.57 5.90 7.24
N GLN A 64 -7.42 4.95 7.62
CA GLN A 64 -7.79 3.82 6.77
C GLN A 64 -8.50 4.27 5.49
N ASN A 65 -9.44 5.22 5.56
CA ASN A 65 -10.12 5.73 4.37
C ASN A 65 -9.17 6.51 3.44
N TYR A 66 -8.25 7.31 4.00
CA TYR A 66 -7.22 7.98 3.20
C TYR A 66 -6.27 6.99 2.51
N TRP A 67 -5.83 5.97 3.24
CA TRP A 67 -5.05 4.87 2.65
C TRP A 67 -5.84 4.18 1.53
N GLU A 68 -7.13 3.88 1.75
CA GLU A 68 -7.97 3.18 0.79
C GLU A 68 -8.16 3.95 -0.52
N MET A 69 -8.33 5.28 -0.48
CA MET A 69 -8.36 6.13 -1.70
C MET A 69 -7.12 5.91 -2.59
N SER A 70 -5.97 5.80 -1.94
CA SER A 70 -4.67 5.65 -2.61
C SER A 70 -4.44 4.21 -3.07
N TYR A 71 -4.74 3.24 -2.20
CA TYR A 71 -4.49 1.81 -2.43
C TYR A 71 -5.38 1.23 -3.52
N LEU A 72 -6.64 1.69 -3.61
CA LEU A 72 -7.57 1.28 -4.65
C LEU A 72 -7.32 1.97 -6.00
N GLY A 73 -6.43 2.96 -6.07
CA GLY A 73 -6.15 3.71 -7.30
C GLY A 73 -7.28 4.66 -7.71
N LEU A 74 -8.17 5.02 -6.78
CA LEU A 74 -9.22 6.02 -7.00
C LEU A 74 -8.63 7.44 -7.06
N ALA A 75 -7.59 7.70 -6.26
CA ALA A 75 -6.77 8.90 -6.38
C ALA A 75 -5.49 8.65 -7.20
N LYS A 76 -5.08 9.64 -8.02
CA LYS A 76 -3.87 9.58 -8.86
C LYS A 76 -2.96 10.79 -8.65
N GLY A 77 -1.69 10.67 -9.02
CA GLY A 77 -0.71 11.76 -9.00
C GLY A 77 -0.62 12.49 -7.65
N GLY A 78 -0.64 13.83 -7.68
CA GLY A 78 -0.56 14.67 -6.48
C GLY A 78 -1.69 14.43 -5.47
N VAL A 79 -2.90 14.09 -5.92
CA VAL A 79 -4.05 13.79 -5.04
C VAL A 79 -3.80 12.48 -4.27
N ARG A 80 -3.25 11.46 -4.92
CA ARG A 80 -2.82 10.22 -4.25
C ARG A 80 -1.79 10.53 -3.16
N ARG A 81 -0.76 11.31 -3.49
CA ARG A 81 0.28 11.69 -2.53
C ARG A 81 -0.32 12.44 -1.33
N HIS A 82 -1.24 13.37 -1.57
CA HIS A 82 -1.94 14.09 -0.50
C HIS A 82 -2.68 13.14 0.45
N PHE A 83 -3.41 12.14 -0.07
CA PHE A 83 -4.09 11.16 0.77
C PHE A 83 -3.12 10.29 1.57
N LEU A 84 -2.02 9.84 0.97
CA LEU A 84 -0.97 9.09 1.69
C LEU A 84 -0.36 9.90 2.83
N LEU A 85 0.03 11.16 2.58
CA LEU A 85 0.58 12.04 3.61
C LEU A 85 -0.45 12.35 4.71
N SER A 86 -1.72 12.51 4.34
CA SER A 86 -2.80 12.70 5.31
C SER A 86 -3.00 11.48 6.20
N ALA A 87 -2.95 10.27 5.63
CA ALA A 87 -3.02 9.03 6.38
C ALA A 87 -1.81 8.88 7.33
N LYS A 88 -0.61 9.14 6.83
CA LYS A 88 0.65 9.11 7.60
C LYS A 88 0.57 10.03 8.81
N LYS A 89 0.18 11.30 8.62
CA LYS A 89 0.05 12.28 9.70
C LYS A 89 -0.92 11.82 10.80
N VAL A 90 -2.10 11.32 10.42
CA VAL A 90 -3.08 10.85 11.40
C VAL A 90 -2.57 9.64 12.18
N LEU A 91 -1.81 8.74 11.54
CA LEU A 91 -1.19 7.59 12.21
C LEU A 91 -0.03 8.00 13.11
N GLU A 92 0.76 9.02 12.74
CA GLU A 92 1.80 9.58 13.60
C GLU A 92 1.21 10.12 14.90
N GLU A 93 0.11 10.87 14.84
CA GLU A 93 -0.61 11.34 16.03
C GLU A 93 -1.16 10.18 16.88
N LEU A 94 -1.65 9.11 16.25
CA LEU A 94 -2.18 7.93 16.96
C LEU A 94 -1.11 7.06 17.61
N LEU A 95 0.15 7.19 17.18
CA LEU A 95 1.27 6.35 17.60
C LEU A 95 2.30 7.13 18.43
N GLU A 96 1.95 8.35 18.84
CA GLU A 96 2.82 9.24 19.63
C GLU A 96 3.16 8.64 21.00
N ASP A 97 2.18 8.01 21.67
CA ASP A 97 2.42 7.25 22.90
C ASP A 97 2.97 5.86 22.57
N ILE A 98 4.27 5.68 22.79
CA ILE A 98 5.02 4.44 22.50
C ILE A 98 4.45 3.24 23.28
N GLU A 99 3.91 3.44 24.48
CA GLU A 99 3.42 2.34 25.33
C GLU A 99 2.04 1.82 24.88
N GLN A 100 1.31 2.62 24.10
CA GLN A 100 -0.07 2.32 23.67
C GLN A 100 -0.19 2.11 22.14
N GLN A 101 0.92 1.89 21.46
CA GLN A 101 0.93 1.72 20.02
C GLN A 101 0.15 0.48 19.58
N ASN A 102 -0.77 0.68 18.63
CA ASN A 102 -1.53 -0.41 18.05
C ASN A 102 -0.75 -1.06 16.88
N PRO A 103 -0.52 -2.39 16.88
CA PRO A 103 0.25 -3.09 15.86
C PRO A 103 -0.32 -2.96 14.44
N ASP A 104 -1.64 -2.93 14.28
CA ASP A 104 -2.28 -2.78 12.97
C ASP A 104 -2.12 -1.36 12.41
N ASN A 105 -2.14 -0.34 13.27
CA ASN A 105 -1.83 1.04 12.88
C ASN A 105 -0.38 1.16 12.38
N LEU A 106 0.58 0.54 13.08
CA LEU A 106 1.98 0.47 12.65
C LEU A 106 2.11 -0.24 11.30
N LYS A 107 1.42 -1.37 11.10
CA LYS A 107 1.38 -2.08 9.82
C LYS A 107 0.90 -1.19 8.66
N ILE A 108 -0.18 -0.45 8.87
CA ILE A 108 -0.71 0.48 7.84
C ILE A 108 0.29 1.61 7.58
N LYS A 109 0.90 2.18 8.63
CA LYS A 109 1.92 3.23 8.50
C LYS A 109 3.13 2.74 7.70
N GLY A 110 3.63 1.53 7.97
CA GLY A 110 4.73 0.92 7.20
C GLY A 110 4.38 0.73 5.72
N ARG A 111 3.15 0.34 5.40
CA ARG A 111 2.67 0.26 4.01
C ARG A 111 2.54 1.62 3.33
N ILE A 112 2.20 2.66 4.08
CA ILE A 112 2.17 4.05 3.58
C ILE A 112 3.59 4.52 3.27
N HIS A 113 4.57 4.24 4.13
CA HIS A 113 5.98 4.50 3.86
C HIS A 113 6.44 3.84 2.56
N LEU A 114 6.13 2.55 2.34
CA LEU A 114 6.39 1.87 1.07
C LEU A 114 5.76 2.60 -0.12
N ALA A 115 4.49 2.98 -0.02
CA ALA A 115 3.76 3.67 -1.09
C ALA A 115 4.25 5.11 -1.37
N LEU A 116 5.03 5.67 -0.43
CA LEU A 116 5.72 6.96 -0.52
C LEU A 116 7.22 6.79 -0.89
N GLU A 117 7.69 5.56 -1.08
CA GLU A 117 9.08 5.21 -1.38
C GLU A 117 10.06 5.55 -0.24
N GLU A 118 9.56 5.54 1.00
CA GLU A 118 10.32 5.79 2.23
C GLU A 118 10.74 4.45 2.86
N TYR A 119 11.67 3.73 2.20
CA TYR A 119 11.94 2.32 2.51
C TYR A 119 12.52 2.06 3.91
N ASP A 120 13.46 2.89 4.37
CA ASP A 120 14.06 2.75 5.71
C ASP A 120 13.01 2.94 6.81
N ASP A 121 12.16 3.96 6.68
CA ASP A 121 11.06 4.21 7.59
C ASP A 121 10.03 3.07 7.57
N ALA A 122 9.77 2.50 6.39
CA ALA A 122 8.90 1.34 6.25
C ALA A 122 9.44 0.14 7.03
N ILE A 123 10.73 -0.18 6.85
CA ILE A 123 11.39 -1.30 7.55
C ILE A 123 11.32 -1.10 9.06
N GLY A 124 11.72 0.08 9.56
CA GLY A 124 11.67 0.41 10.99
C GLY A 124 10.26 0.28 11.56
N THR A 125 9.27 0.87 10.89
CA THR A 125 7.87 0.84 11.33
C THR A 125 7.26 -0.57 11.31
N LEU A 126 7.60 -1.39 10.30
CA LEU A 126 7.10 -2.77 10.19
C LEU A 126 7.71 -3.68 11.27
N TYR A 127 9.00 -3.53 11.58
CA TYR A 127 9.61 -4.25 12.69
C TYR A 127 9.06 -3.79 14.05
N GLN A 128 8.78 -2.50 14.20
CA GLN A 128 8.07 -1.98 15.38
C GLN A 128 6.68 -2.63 15.53
N ALA A 129 5.94 -2.79 14.43
CA ALA A 129 4.65 -3.50 14.46
C ALA A 129 4.80 -4.92 15.03
N VAL A 130 5.83 -5.66 14.60
CA VAL A 130 6.13 -7.00 15.11
C VAL A 130 6.49 -6.96 16.59
N ALA A 131 7.32 -6.01 17.02
CA ALA A 131 7.70 -5.84 18.42
C ALA A 131 6.49 -5.54 19.32
N THR A 132 5.46 -4.85 18.79
CA THR A 132 4.18 -4.60 19.49
C THR A 132 3.19 -5.77 19.43
N GLY A 133 3.61 -6.95 18.95
CA GLY A 133 2.82 -8.18 18.97
C GLY A 133 2.11 -8.54 17.66
N LEU A 134 2.35 -7.79 16.57
CA LEU A 134 1.85 -8.20 15.26
C LEU A 134 2.54 -9.50 14.81
N PRO A 135 1.79 -10.51 14.32
CA PRO A 135 2.40 -11.70 13.75
C PRO A 135 3.34 -11.34 12.59
N ARG A 136 4.61 -11.73 12.71
CA ARG A 136 5.67 -11.43 11.73
C ARG A 136 5.30 -11.83 10.30
N SER A 137 4.59 -12.95 10.13
CA SER A 137 4.11 -13.41 8.82
C SER A 137 3.25 -12.39 8.07
N GLN A 138 2.59 -11.46 8.77
CA GLN A 138 1.79 -10.40 8.14
C GLN A 138 2.63 -9.27 7.52
N VAL A 139 3.90 -9.13 7.92
CA VAL A 139 4.78 -8.06 7.42
C VAL A 139 5.86 -8.54 6.47
N LEU A 140 6.15 -9.85 6.42
CA LEU A 140 7.21 -10.40 5.58
C LEU A 140 7.13 -9.98 4.10
N PRO A 141 5.95 -9.96 3.43
CA PRO A 141 5.91 -9.50 2.04
C PRO A 141 6.29 -8.02 1.88
N TYR A 142 5.93 -7.18 2.85
CA TYR A 142 6.23 -5.75 2.83
C TYR A 142 7.71 -5.47 3.18
N LEU A 143 8.28 -6.25 4.10
CA LEU A 143 9.72 -6.20 4.38
C LEU A 143 10.54 -6.68 3.17
N ALA A 144 10.08 -7.72 2.48
CA ALA A 144 10.74 -8.20 1.26
C ALA A 144 10.66 -7.16 0.13
N GLU A 145 9.51 -6.49 -0.02
CA GLU A 145 9.34 -5.37 -0.95
C GLU A 145 10.30 -4.23 -0.64
N ALA A 146 10.42 -3.81 0.64
CA ALA A 146 11.38 -2.79 1.04
C ALA A 146 12.84 -3.21 0.72
N ALA A 147 13.22 -4.43 1.09
CA ALA A 147 14.56 -4.95 0.84
C ALA A 147 14.90 -5.01 -0.66
N PHE A 148 13.93 -5.35 -1.52
CA PHE A 148 14.09 -5.31 -2.97
C PHE A 148 14.45 -3.91 -3.46
N TYR A 149 13.68 -2.89 -3.04
CA TYR A 149 13.95 -1.50 -3.45
C TYR A 149 15.23 -0.91 -2.84
N SER A 150 15.64 -1.37 -1.66
CA SER A 150 16.92 -1.03 -1.05
C SER A 150 18.12 -1.78 -1.67
N GLY A 151 17.88 -2.72 -2.60
CA GLY A 151 18.93 -3.52 -3.24
C GLY A 151 19.49 -4.65 -2.36
N GLU A 152 18.86 -4.95 -1.23
CA GLU A 152 19.26 -6.00 -0.29
C GLU A 152 18.65 -7.36 -0.67
N TYR A 153 19.05 -7.87 -1.84
CA TYR A 153 18.44 -9.07 -2.42
C TYR A 153 18.62 -10.32 -1.55
N ASP A 154 19.75 -10.47 -0.86
CA ASP A 154 19.96 -11.59 0.06
C ASP A 154 18.95 -11.55 1.22
N HIS A 155 18.73 -10.36 1.79
CA HIS A 155 17.75 -10.17 2.85
C HIS A 155 16.32 -10.40 2.36
N MET A 156 15.98 -9.88 1.19
CA MET A 156 14.71 -10.16 0.52
C MET A 156 14.48 -11.67 0.35
N MET A 157 15.49 -12.41 -0.13
CA MET A 157 15.38 -13.86 -0.33
C MET A 157 15.13 -14.62 0.97
N HIS A 158 15.80 -14.22 2.06
CA HIS A 158 15.54 -14.77 3.39
C HIS A 158 14.09 -14.52 3.84
N LEU A 159 13.58 -13.30 3.67
CA LEU A 159 12.21 -12.93 4.03
C LEU A 159 11.16 -13.68 3.20
N LEU A 160 11.39 -13.84 1.89
CA LEU A 160 10.51 -14.61 1.00
C LEU A 160 10.49 -16.09 1.36
N ASN A 161 11.63 -16.68 1.72
CA ASN A 161 11.69 -18.07 2.16
C ASN A 161 10.98 -18.28 3.51
N GLU A 162 11.16 -17.34 4.44
CA GLU A 162 10.41 -17.32 5.72
C GLU A 162 8.89 -17.22 5.46
N TYR A 163 8.47 -16.37 4.52
CA TYR A 163 7.07 -16.24 4.15
C TYR A 163 6.52 -17.53 3.54
N ASN A 164 7.25 -18.14 2.61
CA ASN A 164 6.86 -19.38 1.95
C ASN A 164 6.69 -20.53 2.95
N THR A 165 7.58 -20.64 3.94
CA THR A 165 7.52 -21.70 4.96
C THR A 165 6.29 -21.59 5.85
N ASN A 166 5.84 -20.36 6.13
CA ASN A 166 4.68 -20.09 6.98
C ASN A 166 3.35 -20.07 6.22
N LYS A 167 3.39 -20.21 4.89
CA LYS A 167 2.22 -20.10 4.01
C LYS A 167 1.48 -21.43 3.89
N ILE A 168 0.18 -21.41 4.17
CA ILE A 168 -0.68 -22.61 4.14
C ILE A 168 -1.35 -22.78 2.76
N LYS A 169 -1.67 -21.68 2.06
CA LYS A 169 -2.41 -21.69 0.79
C LYS A 169 -1.83 -20.68 -0.20
N PRO A 170 -1.93 -20.91 -1.52
CA PRO A 170 -1.62 -19.93 -2.54
C PRO A 170 -2.37 -18.60 -2.33
N ASP A 171 -1.68 -17.49 -2.57
CA ASP A 171 -2.14 -16.10 -2.46
C ASP A 171 -1.56 -15.24 -3.61
N MET A 172 -1.75 -13.93 -3.55
CA MET A 172 -1.24 -12.99 -4.56
C MET A 172 0.29 -12.95 -4.70
N PHE A 173 1.04 -13.41 -3.69
CA PHE A 173 2.50 -13.45 -3.72
C PHE A 173 3.04 -14.76 -4.31
N THR A 174 2.18 -15.74 -4.61
CA THR A 174 2.60 -17.03 -5.19
C THR A 174 3.48 -16.89 -6.44
N PRO A 175 3.17 -16.01 -7.42
CA PRO A 175 4.03 -15.83 -8.59
C PRO A 175 5.42 -15.29 -8.23
N VAL A 176 5.50 -14.36 -7.26
CA VAL A 176 6.77 -13.80 -6.77
C VAL A 176 7.63 -14.88 -6.13
N LEU A 177 7.02 -15.72 -5.29
CA LEU A 177 7.72 -16.86 -4.68
C LEU A 177 8.23 -17.85 -5.74
N HIS A 178 7.43 -18.16 -6.76
CA HIS A 178 7.88 -19.05 -7.83
C HIS A 178 9.04 -18.47 -8.63
N TYR A 179 8.99 -17.19 -8.97
CA TYR A 179 10.05 -16.53 -9.72
C TYR A 179 11.37 -16.54 -8.94
N TRP A 180 11.35 -16.09 -7.69
CA TRP A 180 12.56 -15.92 -6.88
C TRP A 180 13.06 -17.23 -6.25
N LEU A 181 12.17 -18.08 -5.74
CA LEU A 181 12.55 -19.32 -5.03
C LEU A 181 12.53 -20.56 -5.94
N GLY A 182 11.74 -20.56 -7.02
CA GLY A 182 11.64 -21.70 -7.94
C GLY A 182 12.88 -21.90 -8.82
N ASN A 183 13.68 -20.85 -8.98
CA ASN A 183 14.90 -20.85 -9.78
C ASN A 183 16.19 -21.01 -8.96
N SER A 184 16.16 -21.51 -7.72
CA SER A 184 17.36 -21.59 -6.83
C SER A 184 18.56 -22.44 -7.35
N LYS A 185 18.52 -22.91 -8.61
CA LYS A 185 19.68 -23.44 -9.35
C LYS A 185 20.42 -22.39 -10.18
N ASN A 186 19.83 -21.21 -10.41
CA ASN A 186 20.44 -20.06 -11.07
C ASN A 186 20.35 -18.87 -10.11
N SER A 187 21.40 -18.62 -9.33
CA SER A 187 21.49 -17.42 -8.49
C SER A 187 21.34 -16.15 -9.37
N PRO A 188 20.67 -15.09 -8.89
CA PRO A 188 20.47 -13.85 -9.66
C PRO A 188 21.74 -13.03 -9.90
N SER A 189 22.92 -13.51 -9.51
CA SER A 189 24.19 -12.82 -9.75
C SER A 189 24.53 -12.67 -11.23
N ASP A 190 23.94 -13.50 -12.10
CA ASP A 190 24.39 -13.63 -13.48
C ASP A 190 23.45 -12.95 -14.50
N GLU A 191 22.24 -12.56 -14.11
CA GLU A 191 21.29 -11.86 -15.00
C GLU A 191 20.44 -10.85 -14.21
N ILE A 192 20.98 -9.66 -13.99
CA ILE A 192 20.16 -8.47 -13.69
C ILE A 192 19.90 -7.78 -15.04
N PRO A 193 18.69 -7.83 -15.62
CA PRO A 193 18.36 -6.96 -16.73
C PRO A 193 18.36 -5.53 -16.19
N GLN A 194 19.22 -4.67 -16.75
CA GLN A 194 19.10 -3.24 -16.54
C GLN A 194 17.69 -2.82 -16.98
N LEU A 195 16.83 -2.48 -16.01
CA LEU A 195 15.62 -1.73 -16.28
C LEU A 195 16.07 -0.39 -16.85
N SER A 196 16.05 -0.30 -18.19
CA SER A 196 16.30 0.92 -18.93
C SER A 196 15.18 1.90 -18.64
N ILE A 197 15.38 2.72 -17.62
CA ILE A 197 14.62 3.96 -17.41
C ILE A 197 14.98 4.87 -18.59
N ASN A 198 14.15 4.87 -19.63
CA ASN A 198 14.27 5.85 -20.71
C ASN A 198 14.03 7.25 -20.11
N PRO A 199 14.98 8.18 -20.22
CA PRO A 199 14.74 9.55 -19.79
C PRO A 199 13.68 10.18 -20.68
N ILE A 200 12.77 10.91 -20.02
CA ILE A 200 11.74 11.74 -20.64
C ILE A 200 12.45 12.71 -21.60
N GLN A 201 12.14 12.62 -22.90
CA GLN A 201 12.56 13.63 -23.87
C GLN A 201 11.88 14.96 -23.52
N GLU A 202 12.67 15.90 -22.99
CA GLU A 202 12.28 17.30 -22.94
C GLU A 202 12.08 17.83 -24.36
N MET A 203 10.83 18.15 -24.70
CA MET A 203 10.49 18.98 -25.83
C MET A 203 10.97 20.41 -25.53
N SER A 204 12.16 20.77 -26.01
CA SER A 204 12.56 22.16 -26.18
C SER A 204 12.08 22.62 -27.56
N GLY A 205 11.26 23.67 -27.56
CA GLY A 205 10.82 24.33 -28.76
C GLY A 205 11.91 25.23 -29.34
N GLU A 206 11.90 25.32 -30.67
CA GLU A 206 12.18 26.51 -31.47
C GLU A 206 11.17 26.53 -32.63
#